data_AF-A0A345NXC1-F1
#
_entry.id   AF-A0A345NXC1-F1
#
_cell.length_a   1.000
_cell.length_b   1.000
_cell.length_c   1.000
_cell.angle_alpha   90.00
_cell.angle_beta   90.00
_cell.angle_gamma   90.00
#
_symmetry.space_group_name_H-M   'P 1'
#
loop_
_entity.id
_entity.type
_entity.pdbx_description
1 polymer ?
#
loop_
_entity_poly.entity_id
_entity_poly.type
_entity_poly.pdbx_seq_one_letter_code
_entity_poly.pdbx_strand_id
1 'polypeptide(L)'
;MSANTLAMSGSGNSMSANTLAMSGSGNSMSASTLAMSGSGNSMSANTLAMSGSGNSMSANTLAMSGSGNSMSASTLAMSGSGNSMSAASLNFQNLNPSNNLSSQEKDYHRKSDTTDFLHSPFLNFNN
;
A
#
# COMPACT_ATOMS: atom_id res chain seq x y z
N MET A 1 22.80 7.56 -34.76
CA MET A 1 22.95 6.59 -33.66
C MET A 1 22.57 7.30 -32.36
N SER A 2 21.42 7.00 -31.78
CA SER A 2 21.05 7.50 -30.45
C SER A 2 20.88 6.30 -29.51
N ALA A 3 21.99 5.69 -29.12
CA ALA A 3 21.99 4.65 -28.10
C ALA A 3 21.79 5.32 -26.73
N ASN A 4 20.54 5.62 -26.37
CA ASN A 4 20.20 6.28 -25.11
C ASN A 4 19.80 5.24 -24.05
N THR A 5 20.66 4.24 -23.86
CA THR A 5 20.55 3.24 -22.78
C THR A 5 21.58 3.55 -21.71
N LEU A 6 21.14 3.68 -20.47
CA LEU A 6 21.99 3.90 -19.31
C LEU A 6 21.77 2.76 -18.31
N ALA A 7 22.85 2.11 -17.90
CA ALA A 7 22.84 1.07 -16.88
C ALA A 7 23.86 1.44 -15.79
N MET A 8 23.44 1.45 -14.54
CA MET A 8 24.30 1.85 -13.42
C MET A 8 23.99 1.08 -12.14
N SER A 9 25.01 0.91 -11.30
CA SER A 9 24.85 0.49 -9.92
C SER A 9 25.36 1.59 -8.99
N GLY A 10 24.66 1.85 -7.88
CA GLY A 10 25.01 2.91 -6.94
C GLY A 10 23.92 3.98 -6.84
N SER A 11 24.32 5.25 -6.78
CA SER A 11 23.41 6.38 -6.59
C SER A 11 23.33 7.30 -7.81
N GLY A 12 22.12 7.75 -8.16
CA GLY A 12 21.88 8.71 -9.24
C GLY A 12 20.91 9.81 -8.81
N ASN A 13 21.29 11.08 -8.97
CA ASN A 13 20.46 12.19 -8.50
C ASN A 13 19.49 12.72 -9.57
N SER A 14 19.92 12.76 -10.84
CA SER A 14 19.13 13.26 -11.95
C SER A 14 19.55 12.53 -13.23
N MET A 15 18.81 11.50 -13.61
CA MET A 15 19.13 10.69 -14.77
C MET A 15 17.99 10.74 -15.79
N SER A 16 18.35 10.94 -17.05
CA SER A 16 17.42 10.90 -18.17
C SER A 16 18.00 10.06 -19.29
N ALA A 17 17.25 9.07 -19.76
CA ALA A 17 17.63 8.21 -20.86
C ALA A 17 16.38 7.69 -21.59
N ASN A 18 16.52 7.05 -22.75
CA ASN A 18 15.38 6.36 -23.36
C ASN A 18 15.09 5.08 -22.58
N THR A 19 16.17 4.37 -22.22
CA THR A 19 16.13 3.18 -21.39
C THR A 19 17.09 3.38 -20.22
N LEU A 20 16.59 3.25 -19.01
CA LEU A 20 17.38 3.41 -17.78
C LEU A 20 17.21 2.16 -16.92
N ALA A 21 18.33 1.53 -16.57
CA ALA A 21 18.39 0.41 -15.62
C ALA A 21 19.29 0.81 -14.44
N MET A 22 18.79 0.71 -13.22
CA MET A 22 19.58 1.06 -12.04
C MET A 22 19.39 0.06 -10.91
N SER A 23 20.51 -0.35 -10.29
CA SER A 23 20.52 -1.03 -9.00
C SER A 23 21.09 -0.11 -7.92
N GLY A 24 20.27 0.34 -6.98
CA GLY A 24 20.67 1.25 -5.91
C GLY A 24 19.66 2.36 -5.65
N SER A 25 20.12 3.61 -5.52
CA SER A 25 19.29 4.74 -5.06
C SER A 25 19.17 5.85 -6.09
N GLY A 26 17.95 6.27 -6.41
CA GLY A 26 17.66 7.28 -7.43
C GLY A 26 16.78 8.40 -6.88
N ASN A 27 17.17 9.66 -7.10
CA ASN A 27 16.36 10.78 -6.63
C ASN A 27 15.37 11.28 -7.68
N SER A 28 15.83 11.60 -8.88
CA SER A 28 14.99 12.02 -10.00
C SER A 28 15.39 11.24 -11.25
N MET A 29 14.51 10.36 -11.72
CA MET A 29 14.76 9.53 -12.91
C MET A 29 13.62 9.66 -13.90
N SER A 30 13.99 9.92 -15.16
CA SER A 30 13.04 10.00 -16.27
C SER A 30 13.50 9.10 -17.41
N ALA A 31 12.63 8.25 -17.92
CA ALA A 31 12.94 7.47 -19.13
C ALA A 31 11.70 7.06 -19.91
N SER A 32 11.85 6.60 -21.15
CA SER A 32 10.74 5.89 -21.80
C SER A 32 10.50 4.56 -21.10
N THR A 33 11.57 3.82 -20.84
CA THR A 33 11.58 2.58 -20.06
C THR A 33 12.53 2.70 -18.88
N LEU A 34 12.02 2.51 -17.66
CA LEU A 34 12.79 2.56 -16.42
C LEU A 34 12.65 1.24 -15.66
N ALA A 35 13.78 0.59 -15.38
CA ALA A 35 13.87 -0.56 -14.49
C ALA A 35 14.75 -0.21 -13.29
N MET A 36 14.23 -0.37 -12.07
CA MET A 36 14.99 -0.09 -10.86
C MET A 36 14.88 -1.21 -9.83
N SER A 37 16.01 -1.59 -9.25
CA SER A 37 16.08 -2.38 -8.02
C SER A 37 16.70 -1.54 -6.91
N GLY A 38 15.92 -1.19 -5.88
CA GLY A 38 16.36 -0.36 -4.76
C GLY A 38 15.38 0.75 -4.42
N SER A 39 15.88 1.97 -4.24
CA SER A 39 15.14 3.11 -3.65
C SER A 39 14.98 4.25 -4.65
N GLY A 40 13.77 4.75 -4.86
CA GLY A 40 13.49 5.84 -5.80
C GLY A 40 12.63 6.93 -5.20
N ASN A 41 13.03 8.20 -5.33
CA ASN A 41 12.24 9.30 -4.79
C ASN A 41 11.19 9.82 -5.80
N SER A 42 11.63 10.23 -6.99
CA SER A 42 10.77 10.71 -8.07
C SER A 42 11.12 9.99 -9.36
N MET A 43 10.18 9.19 -9.88
CA MET A 43 10.37 8.40 -11.08
C MET A 43 9.24 8.64 -12.06
N SER A 44 9.60 8.97 -13.30
CA SER A 44 8.65 9.09 -14.39
C SER A 44 9.08 8.25 -15.59
N ALA A 45 8.17 7.43 -16.11
CA ALA A 45 8.44 6.73 -17.35
C ALA A 45 7.18 6.39 -18.15
N ASN A 46 7.29 6.00 -19.42
CA ASN A 46 6.15 5.38 -20.08
C ASN A 46 5.91 3.97 -19.51
N THR A 47 6.99 3.22 -19.30
CA THR A 47 6.99 1.92 -18.64
C THR A 47 7.97 1.93 -17.47
N LEU A 48 7.45 1.67 -16.26
CA LEU A 48 8.22 1.63 -15.03
C LEU A 48 8.09 0.26 -14.36
N ALA A 49 9.22 -0.41 -14.15
CA ALA A 49 9.34 -1.61 -13.35
C ALA A 49 10.22 -1.33 -12.13
N MET A 50 9.71 -1.56 -10.92
CA MET A 50 10.44 -1.32 -9.69
C MET A 50 10.37 -2.51 -8.74
N SER A 51 11.52 -2.89 -8.18
CA SER A 51 11.63 -3.74 -7.01
C SER A 51 12.29 -2.98 -5.86
N GLY A 52 11.56 -2.71 -4.78
CA GLY A 52 12.06 -1.96 -3.62
C GLY A 52 11.11 -0.87 -3.15
N SER A 53 11.62 0.33 -2.89
CA SER A 53 10.85 1.44 -2.29
C SER A 53 10.77 2.66 -3.20
N GLY A 54 9.57 3.24 -3.34
CA GLY A 54 9.33 4.39 -4.20
C GLY A 54 8.44 5.46 -3.55
N ASN A 55 8.83 6.73 -3.60
CA ASN A 55 8.02 7.79 -3.00
C ASN A 55 6.99 8.37 -3.98
N SER A 56 7.42 8.80 -5.17
CA SER A 56 6.55 9.39 -6.19
C SER A 56 6.85 8.73 -7.53
N MET A 57 5.87 8.01 -8.06
CA MET A 57 5.99 7.25 -9.31
C MET A 57 4.85 7.60 -10.24
N SER A 58 5.19 7.97 -11.47
CA SER A 58 4.22 8.26 -12.53
C SER A 58 4.59 7.50 -13.80
N ALA A 59 3.69 6.68 -14.32
CA ALA A 59 3.92 6.00 -15.58
C ALA A 59 2.65 5.68 -16.37
N ASN A 60 2.74 5.38 -17.66
CA ASN A 60 1.57 4.81 -18.35
C ASN A 60 1.33 3.37 -17.85
N THR A 61 2.40 2.60 -17.72
CA THR A 61 2.38 1.25 -17.14
C THR A 61 3.38 1.16 -15.99
N LEU A 62 2.90 0.81 -14.81
CA LEU A 62 3.70 0.65 -13.60
C LEU A 62 3.57 -0.78 -13.06
N ALA A 63 4.70 -1.46 -12.90
CA ALA A 63 4.82 -2.72 -12.19
C ALA A 63 5.72 -2.53 -10.96
N MET A 64 5.22 -2.83 -9.77
CA MET A 64 5.96 -2.63 -8.53
C MET A 64 5.92 -3.87 -7.63
N SER A 65 7.09 -4.27 -7.12
CA SER A 65 7.22 -5.19 -6.00
C SER A 65 7.90 -4.48 -4.83
N GLY A 66 7.20 -4.30 -3.71
CA GLY A 66 7.71 -3.61 -2.53
C GLY A 66 6.77 -2.52 -1.99
N SER A 67 7.30 -1.34 -1.67
CA SER A 67 6.56 -0.27 -0.99
C SER A 67 6.49 1.02 -1.80
N GLY A 68 5.31 1.62 -1.96
CA GLY A 68 5.11 2.85 -2.73
C GLY A 68 4.26 3.90 -2.01
N ASN A 69 4.70 5.16 -1.93
CA ASN A 69 3.92 6.18 -1.24
C ASN A 69 2.86 6.83 -2.14
N SER A 70 3.26 7.36 -3.29
CA SER A 70 2.36 8.00 -4.28
C SER A 70 2.62 7.41 -5.66
N MET A 71 1.62 6.74 -6.21
CA MET A 71 1.69 6.07 -7.50
C MET A 71 0.54 6.50 -8.40
N SER A 72 0.86 6.91 -9.62
CA SER A 72 -0.11 7.24 -10.65
C SER A 72 0.23 6.49 -11.94
N ALA A 73 -0.73 5.74 -12.49
CA ALA A 73 -0.56 5.15 -13.80
C ALA A 73 -1.86 4.94 -14.58
N SER A 74 -1.79 4.64 -15.87
CA SER A 74 -2.97 4.11 -16.58
C SER A 74 -3.20 2.64 -16.19
N THR A 75 -2.13 1.86 -16.12
CA THR A 75 -2.14 0.47 -15.65
C THR A 75 -1.12 0.31 -14.52
N LEU A 76 -1.57 -0.16 -13.36
CA LEU A 76 -0.74 -0.40 -12.19
C LEU A 76 -0.90 -1.84 -11.70
N ALA A 77 0.20 -2.57 -11.68
CA ALA A 77 0.33 -3.87 -11.03
C ALA A 77 1.27 -3.74 -9.82
N MET A 78 0.79 -4.08 -8.62
CA MET A 78 1.56 -3.94 -7.40
C MET A 78 1.49 -5.19 -6.52
N SER A 79 2.65 -5.65 -6.07
CA SER A 79 2.79 -6.68 -5.03
C SER A 79 3.53 -6.09 -3.84
N GLY A 80 2.83 -5.91 -2.71
CA GLY A 80 3.42 -5.29 -1.50
C GLY A 80 2.49 -4.27 -0.87
N SER A 81 2.98 -3.07 -0.58
CA SER A 81 2.24 -2.02 0.12
C SER A 81 2.24 -0.70 -0.64
N GLY A 82 1.11 0.01 -0.59
CA GLY A 82 1.05 1.38 -1.09
C GLY A 82 0.07 2.25 -0.34
N ASN A 83 0.40 3.53 -0.24
CA ASN A 83 -0.36 4.50 0.55
C ASN A 83 -1.39 5.25 -0.32
N SER A 84 -0.96 5.84 -1.43
CA SER A 84 -1.82 6.56 -2.37
C SER A 84 -1.58 6.04 -3.79
N MET A 85 -2.63 5.45 -4.38
CA MET A 85 -2.58 4.84 -5.71
C MET A 85 -3.73 5.33 -6.56
N SER A 86 -3.42 5.75 -7.79
CA SER A 86 -4.42 6.07 -8.80
C SER A 86 -4.08 5.33 -10.10
N ALA A 87 -5.01 4.54 -10.61
CA ALA A 87 -4.93 4.07 -11.98
C ALA A 87 -6.28 3.75 -12.60
N ALA A 88 -6.35 3.78 -13.93
CA ALA A 88 -7.52 3.35 -14.67
C ALA A 88 -7.72 1.82 -14.58
N SER A 89 -6.62 1.07 -14.47
CA SER A 89 -6.61 -0.37 -14.22
C SER A 89 -5.61 -0.70 -13.10
N LEU A 90 -6.11 -1.34 -12.04
CA LEU A 90 -5.38 -1.65 -10.81
C LEU A 90 -5.39 -3.15 -10.54
N ASN A 91 -4.22 -3.77 -10.42
CA ASN A 91 -4.03 -5.12 -9.91
C ASN A 91 -3.13 -5.07 -8.67
N PHE A 92 -3.70 -5.28 -7.49
CA PHE A 92 -2.98 -5.16 -6.22
C PHE A 92 -2.99 -6.46 -5.42
N GLN A 93 -1.81 -6.94 -5.04
CA GLN A 93 -1.60 -8.11 -4.19
C GLN A 93 -0.88 -7.67 -2.91
N ASN A 94 -1.61 -7.69 -1.79
CA ASN A 94 -1.03 -7.40 -0.49
C ASN A 94 -0.27 -8.63 0.05
N LEU A 95 1.02 -8.48 0.32
CA LEU A 95 1.89 -9.57 0.80
C LEU A 95 1.96 -9.67 2.34
N ASN A 96 1.20 -8.88 3.10
CA ASN A 96 1.15 -8.99 4.56
C ASN A 96 -0.29 -8.85 5.12
N PRO A 97 -1.02 -9.97 5.33
CA PRO A 97 -2.37 -9.99 5.88
C PRO A 97 -2.46 -10.13 7.42
N SER A 98 -1.37 -9.89 8.17
CA SER A 98 -1.26 -10.28 9.59
C SER A 98 -2.24 -9.63 10.60
N ASN A 99 -3.25 -8.86 10.15
CA ASN A 99 -4.26 -8.23 11.02
C ASN A 99 -5.69 -8.65 10.66
N ASN A 100 -5.98 -9.95 10.61
CA ASN A 100 -7.35 -10.46 10.70
C ASN A 100 -7.64 -10.88 12.16
N LEU A 101 -7.64 -9.91 13.10
CA LEU A 101 -8.26 -10.12 14.40
C LEU A 101 -9.71 -9.65 14.31
N SER A 102 -10.59 -10.64 14.13
CA SER A 102 -12.01 -10.63 14.45
C SER A 102 -12.28 -9.96 15.80
N SER A 103 -12.66 -8.69 15.78
CA SER A 103 -13.29 -7.98 16.91
C SER A 103 -14.67 -7.45 16.52
N GLN A 104 -15.45 -8.23 15.77
CA GLN A 104 -16.88 -7.99 15.64
C GLN A 104 -17.68 -9.10 16.33
N GLU A 105 -18.58 -8.64 17.20
CA GLU A 105 -19.79 -9.30 17.68
C GLU A 105 -19.66 -10.48 18.65
N LYS A 106 -19.53 -10.16 19.95
CA LYS A 106 -20.19 -10.92 21.00
C LYS A 106 -20.85 -9.99 22.02
N ASP A 107 -21.80 -9.18 21.59
CA ASP A 107 -22.74 -8.52 22.51
C ASP A 107 -24.08 -8.27 21.81
N TYR A 108 -24.70 -9.33 21.29
CA TYR A 108 -26.11 -9.31 20.96
C TYR A 108 -26.85 -10.34 21.82
N HIS A 109 -27.85 -9.81 22.54
CA HIS A 109 -28.97 -10.47 23.21
C HIS A 109 -28.77 -11.02 24.62
N ARG A 110 -29.07 -10.16 25.62
CA ARG A 110 -29.99 -10.56 26.70
C ARG A 110 -31.04 -9.47 26.91
N LYS A 111 -32.08 -9.49 26.07
CA LYS A 111 -33.39 -8.96 26.46
C LYS A 111 -34.15 -10.10 27.14
N SER A 112 -34.42 -9.95 28.42
CA SER A 112 -35.55 -10.60 29.07
C SER A 112 -36.13 -9.59 30.04
N ASP A 113 -37.08 -8.81 29.54
CA ASP A 113 -38.09 -8.17 30.35
C ASP A 113 -38.82 -9.27 31.12
N THR A 114 -38.85 -9.17 32.45
CA THR A 114 -39.94 -9.73 33.24
C THR A 114 -40.15 -8.79 34.41
N THR A 115 -41.31 -8.14 34.38
CA THR A 115 -41.87 -7.36 35.47
C THR A 115 -42.27 -8.26 36.64
N ASP A 116 -42.44 -7.61 37.79
CA ASP A 116 -43.33 -7.98 38.89
C ASP A 116 -42.84 -8.94 40.00
N PHE A 117 -42.75 -8.35 41.20
CA PHE A 117 -43.44 -8.72 42.45
C PHE A 117 -42.55 -8.53 43.71
N LEU A 118 -42.89 -7.44 44.43
CA LEU A 118 -43.03 -7.35 45.90
C LEU A 118 -41.82 -7.17 46.82
N HIS A 119 -41.87 -6.02 47.50
CA HIS A 119 -41.83 -5.86 48.96
C HIS A 119 -40.89 -6.79 49.73
N SER A 120 -39.72 -6.26 50.10
CA SER A 120 -38.92 -6.77 51.20
C SER A 120 -39.67 -6.67 52.54
N PRO A 121 -39.41 -7.59 53.50
CA PRO A 121 -40.40 -8.10 54.42
C PRO A 121 -40.55 -7.24 55.69
N PHE A 122 -41.77 -7.23 56.21
CA PHE A 122 -42.15 -6.64 57.49
C PHE A 122 -41.34 -7.21 58.67
N LEU A 123 -41.09 -6.31 59.61
CA LEU A 123 -40.68 -6.54 60.99
C LEU A 123 -41.59 -7.56 61.72
N ASN A 124 -40.94 -8.50 62.41
CA ASN A 124 -41.15 -8.98 63.79
C ASN A 124 -42.59 -9.20 64.32
N PHE A 125 -42.90 -10.41 64.82
CA PHE A 125 -43.03 -10.71 66.27
C PHE A 125 -43.27 -12.19 66.57
N ASN A 126 -42.45 -12.74 67.47
CA ASN A 126 -42.79 -13.85 68.36
C ASN A 126 -43.77 -13.34 69.42
N ASN A 127 -45.01 -13.84 69.46
CA ASN A 127 -45.71 -14.40 70.63
C ASN A 127 -47.16 -14.76 70.25
#